data_AF-A0AAT9GPV8-F1
#
_entry.id   AF-A0AAT9GPV8-F1
#
_cell.length_a   1.000
_cell.length_b   1.000
_cell.length_c   1.000
_cell.angle_alpha   90.00
_cell.angle_beta   90.00
_cell.angle_gamma   90.00
#
_symmetry.space_group_name_H-M   'P 1'
#
loop_
_entity.id
_entity.type
_entity.pdbx_description
1 polymer ?
#
loop_
_entity_poly.entity_id
_entity_poly.type
_entity_poly.pdbx_seq_one_letter_code
_entity_poly.pdbx_strand_id
1 'polypeptide(L)'
;MSVCFKYIGYIKRKDNSASRHEIVEVHVNKEYEDGLTGIEEFSHLILVYHLHLVNFDGRLLRERENRQIGIFATRSQHRPNPIGISVCELIKRENNILYVKGVNAYNGTPVLDIKPYDEWDRIEKIRVPSWHNAR
;
A
#
# COMPACT_ATOMS: atom_id res chain seq x y z
N MET A 1 14.97 15.90 13.33
CA MET A 1 14.04 16.37 12.29
C MET A 1 12.86 15.42 12.26
N SER A 2 11.63 15.92 12.29
CA SER A 2 10.39 15.12 12.16
C SER A 2 9.67 15.50 10.87
N VAL A 3 8.93 14.55 10.30
CA VAL A 3 8.11 14.73 9.09
C VAL A 3 6.67 14.40 9.45
N CYS A 4 5.72 15.21 8.96
CA CYS A 4 4.29 14.98 9.14
C CYS A 4 3.65 14.80 7.77
N PHE A 5 2.81 13.77 7.63
CA PHE A 5 2.07 13.51 6.39
C PHE A 5 0.61 13.97 6.55
N LYS A 6 0.06 14.54 5.48
CA LYS A 6 -1.38 14.72 5.33
C LYS A 6 -1.91 13.54 4.53
N TYR A 7 -2.97 12.89 5.01
CA TYR A 7 -3.64 11.89 4.20
C TYR A 7 -4.44 12.60 3.09
N ILE A 8 -4.50 12.00 1.91
CA ILE A 8 -5.23 12.51 0.75
C ILE A 8 -6.57 11.81 0.55
N GLY A 9 -6.86 10.80 1.36
CA GLY A 9 -8.04 9.96 1.24
C GLY A 9 -8.01 8.77 2.17
N TYR A 10 -8.90 7.82 1.96
CA TYR A 10 -8.96 6.57 2.72
C TYR A 10 -9.43 5.40 1.87
N ILE A 11 -9.12 4.18 2.33
CA ILE A 11 -9.57 2.93 1.73
C ILE A 11 -10.88 2.51 2.37
N LYS A 12 -11.91 2.27 1.56
CA LYS A 12 -13.18 1.71 1.97
C LYS A 12 -13.35 0.31 1.39
N ARG A 13 -13.63 -0.65 2.26
CA ARG A 13 -13.90 -2.05 1.88
C ARG A 13 -14.99 -2.64 2.78
N LYS A 14 -15.74 -3.60 2.25
CA LYS A 14 -16.91 -4.18 2.93
C LYS A 14 -16.54 -5.39 3.79
N ASP A 15 -15.43 -6.03 3.49
CA ASP A 15 -14.90 -7.17 4.23
C ASP A 15 -14.02 -6.71 5.39
N ASN A 16 -14.00 -7.49 6.48
CA ASN A 16 -13.12 -7.22 7.62
C ASN A 16 -11.74 -7.85 7.41
N SER A 17 -11.17 -7.68 6.22
CA SER A 17 -9.92 -8.32 5.79
C SER A 17 -8.92 -7.32 5.21
N ALA A 18 -7.68 -7.77 5.03
CA ALA A 18 -6.68 -7.10 4.21
C ALA A 18 -6.39 -7.89 2.91
N SER A 19 -7.32 -8.72 2.45
CA SER A 19 -7.15 -9.54 1.24
C SER A 19 -6.91 -8.67 0.01
N ARG A 20 -6.04 -9.16 -0.89
CA ARG A 20 -5.74 -8.53 -2.19
C ARG A 20 -6.73 -8.88 -3.30
N HIS A 21 -7.63 -9.84 -3.05
CA HIS A 21 -8.50 -10.39 -4.09
C HIS A 21 -9.74 -9.55 -4.36
N GLU A 22 -10.25 -8.86 -3.34
CA GLU A 22 -11.46 -8.06 -3.43
C GLU A 22 -11.18 -6.71 -4.11
N ILE A 23 -12.19 -6.23 -4.84
CA ILE A 23 -12.22 -4.84 -5.30
C ILE A 23 -12.57 -3.96 -4.11
N VAL A 24 -11.76 -2.95 -3.87
CA VAL A 24 -11.95 -1.96 -2.81
C VAL A 24 -12.07 -0.56 -3.40
N GLU A 25 -12.65 0.35 -2.64
CA GLU A 25 -12.80 1.75 -3.01
C GLU A 25 -11.67 2.57 -2.37
N VAL A 26 -10.98 3.41 -3.15
CA VAL A 26 -10.09 4.45 -2.64
C VAL A 26 -10.81 5.78 -2.80
N HIS A 27 -11.20 6.37 -1.67
CA HIS A 27 -11.88 7.65 -1.61
C HIS A 27 -10.83 8.74 -1.45
N VAL A 28 -10.59 9.51 -2.51
CA VAL A 28 -9.70 10.68 -2.46
C VAL A 28 -10.52 11.87 -1.94
N ASN A 29 -9.97 12.69 -1.04
CA ASN A 29 -10.68 13.87 -0.56
C ASN A 29 -10.99 14.81 -1.73
N LYS A 30 -12.15 15.47 -1.70
CA LYS A 30 -12.61 16.32 -2.80
C LYS A 30 -11.62 17.44 -3.14
N GLU A 31 -10.89 17.99 -2.16
CA GLU A 31 -9.88 19.03 -2.44
C GLU A 31 -8.70 18.55 -3.31
N TYR A 32 -8.52 17.23 -3.48
CA TYR A 32 -7.47 16.63 -4.31
C TYR A 32 -8.02 15.95 -5.57
N GLU A 33 -9.31 16.08 -5.88
CA GLU A 33 -9.96 15.38 -7.00
C GLU A 33 -9.32 15.71 -8.36
N ASP A 34 -8.95 16.98 -8.59
CA ASP A 34 -8.29 17.42 -9.82
C ASP A 34 -6.96 16.69 -10.07
N GLY A 35 -6.29 16.23 -9.00
CA GLY A 35 -5.07 15.44 -9.07
C GLY A 35 -5.25 14.04 -9.67
N LEU A 36 -6.49 13.59 -9.88
CA LEU A 36 -6.81 12.32 -10.56
C LEU A 36 -6.94 12.46 -12.08
N THR A 37 -6.82 13.66 -12.64
CA THR A 37 -6.92 13.87 -14.09
C THR A 37 -5.89 13.01 -14.85
N GLY A 38 -6.34 12.22 -15.83
CA GLY A 38 -5.51 11.29 -16.61
C GLY A 38 -5.24 9.93 -15.95
N ILE A 39 -5.71 9.68 -14.72
CA ILE A 39 -5.39 8.43 -13.99
C ILE A 39 -5.91 7.16 -14.70
N GLU A 40 -7.00 7.27 -15.47
CA GLU A 40 -7.63 6.17 -16.20
C GLU A 40 -6.83 5.74 -17.43
N GLU A 41 -5.80 6.50 -17.83
CA GLU A 41 -4.85 6.11 -18.87
C GLU A 41 -3.87 5.02 -18.38
N PHE A 42 -3.81 4.78 -17.07
CA PHE A 42 -3.00 3.74 -16.46
C PHE A 42 -3.85 2.54 -16.04
N SER A 43 -3.37 1.33 -16.33
CA SER A 43 -4.01 0.09 -15.87
C SER A 43 -3.74 -0.22 -14.40
N HIS A 44 -2.60 0.23 -13.87
CA HIS A 44 -2.13 -0.07 -12.53
C HIS A 44 -1.60 1.18 -11.83
N LEU A 45 -1.73 1.17 -10.51
CA LEU A 45 -1.34 2.27 -9.63
C LEU A 45 -0.47 1.73 -8.49
N ILE A 46 0.45 2.55 -8.00
CA ILE A 46 1.10 2.38 -6.70
C ILE A 46 0.30 3.18 -5.68
N LEU A 47 -0.26 2.48 -4.70
CA LEU A 47 -0.96 3.08 -3.57
C LEU A 47 -0.05 3.08 -2.34
N VAL A 48 0.19 4.26 -1.76
CA VAL A 48 0.94 4.45 -0.51
C VAL A 48 -0.01 4.84 0.60
N TYR A 49 0.03 4.14 1.72
CA TYR A 49 -0.96 4.30 2.79
C TYR A 49 -0.37 4.10 4.17
N HIS A 50 -1.02 4.64 5.20
CA HIS A 50 -0.60 4.51 6.59
C HIS A 50 -1.31 3.33 7.27
N LEU A 51 -0.53 2.38 7.78
CA LEU A 51 -1.05 1.23 8.54
C LEU A 51 -1.41 1.68 9.98
N HIS A 52 -2.43 2.54 10.07
CA HIS A 52 -2.88 3.25 11.28
C HIS A 52 -3.26 2.36 12.47
N LEU A 53 -3.53 1.07 12.25
CA LEU A 53 -3.82 0.10 13.31
C LEU A 53 -2.55 -0.54 13.91
N VAL A 54 -1.38 -0.22 13.38
CA VAL A 54 -0.12 -0.84 13.77
C VAL A 54 0.66 0.08 14.69
N ASN A 55 0.97 -0.43 15.87
CA ASN A 55 1.92 0.18 16.78
C ASN A 55 3.31 -0.46 16.59
N PHE A 56 4.34 0.38 16.50
CA PHE A 56 5.73 -0.08 16.48
C PHE A 56 6.17 -0.44 17.90
N ASP A 57 6.63 -1.67 18.08
CA ASP A 57 7.04 -2.22 19.39
C ASP A 57 8.52 -1.97 19.73
N GLY A 58 9.22 -1.16 18.92
CA GLY A 58 10.65 -0.88 19.07
C GLY A 58 11.58 -2.00 18.59
N ARG A 59 11.07 -3.18 18.23
CA ARG A 59 11.90 -4.32 17.83
C ARG A 59 12.33 -4.21 16.38
N LEU A 60 13.63 -4.26 16.12
CA LEU A 60 14.21 -4.17 14.78
C LEU A 60 14.43 -5.53 14.11
N LEU A 61 14.25 -6.63 14.83
CA LEU A 61 14.39 -8.00 14.32
C LEU A 61 13.03 -8.71 14.36
N ARG A 62 12.80 -9.60 13.39
CA ARG A 62 11.66 -10.51 13.33
C ARG A 62 12.14 -11.90 13.01
N GLU A 63 11.53 -12.89 13.64
CA GLU A 63 11.82 -14.28 13.37
C GLU A 63 11.14 -14.74 12.08
N ARG A 64 11.91 -15.37 11.20
CA ARG A 64 11.50 -15.95 9.90
C ARG A 64 12.38 -17.17 9.67
N GLU A 65 11.79 -18.36 9.49
CA GLU A 65 12.56 -19.59 9.21
C GLU A 65 13.70 -19.86 10.21
N ASN A 66 13.44 -19.74 11.52
CA ASN A 66 14.43 -19.86 12.59
C ASN A 66 15.62 -18.89 12.46
N ARG A 67 15.44 -17.76 11.77
CA ARG A 67 16.43 -16.69 11.61
C ARG A 67 15.88 -15.37 12.11
N GLN A 68 16.75 -14.58 12.72
CA GLN A 68 16.45 -13.18 13.05
C GLN A 68 16.75 -12.30 11.83
N ILE A 69 15.71 -11.73 11.23
CA ILE A 69 15.81 -10.87 10.05
C ILE A 69 15.46 -9.43 10.43
N GLY A 70 16.28 -8.47 9.99
CA GLY A 70 16.00 -7.05 10.19
C GLY A 70 14.70 -6.63 9.52
N ILE A 71 13.86 -5.83 10.19
CA ILE A 71 12.54 -5.42 9.68
C ILE A 71 12.61 -4.73 8.29
N PHE A 72 13.72 -4.09 7.96
CA PHE A 72 13.94 -3.44 6.66
C PHE A 72 14.25 -4.42 5.52
N ALA A 73 14.67 -5.64 5.84
CA ALA A 73 14.78 -6.75 4.89
C ALA A 73 13.47 -7.55 4.75
N THR A 74 12.38 -7.11 5.42
CA THR A 74 11.06 -7.75 5.37
C THR A 74 10.00 -6.76 4.93
N ARG A 75 8.76 -7.25 4.76
CA ARG A 75 7.54 -6.45 4.61
C ARG A 75 6.68 -6.42 5.88
N SER A 76 7.28 -6.59 7.06
CA SER A 76 6.56 -6.50 8.33
C SER A 76 5.85 -5.15 8.44
N GLN A 77 4.64 -5.15 8.97
CA GLN A 77 3.90 -3.92 9.26
C GLN A 77 4.46 -3.15 10.47
N HIS A 78 5.12 -3.85 11.40
CA HIS A 78 5.67 -3.27 12.62
C HIS A 78 7.03 -2.61 12.33
N ARG A 79 6.98 -1.35 11.90
CA ARG A 79 8.15 -0.56 11.47
C ARG A 79 8.08 0.84 12.08
N PRO A 80 9.20 1.58 12.20
CA PRO A 80 9.21 2.95 12.74
C PRO A 80 8.20 3.88 12.06
N ASN A 81 8.06 3.77 10.74
CA ASN A 81 7.03 4.44 9.95
C ASN A 81 6.18 3.36 9.28
N PRO A 82 4.97 3.05 9.80
CA PRO A 82 4.16 1.96 9.30
C PRO A 82 3.44 2.40 8.02
N ILE A 83 4.20 2.38 6.92
CA ILE A 83 3.75 2.73 5.57
C ILE A 83 3.58 1.44 4.77
N GLY A 84 2.37 1.23 4.26
CA GLY A 84 2.04 0.20 3.30
C GLY A 84 2.18 0.70 1.86
N ILE A 85 2.54 -0.23 0.97
CA ILE A 85 2.64 0.01 -0.47
C ILE A 85 2.01 -1.19 -1.17
N SER A 86 1.05 -0.94 -2.05
CA SER A 86 0.45 -1.95 -2.93
C SER A 86 0.52 -1.46 -4.37
N VAL A 87 0.89 -2.36 -5.30
CA VAL A 87 0.56 -2.18 -6.71
C VAL A 87 -0.83 -2.77 -6.91
N CYS A 88 -1.76 -1.98 -7.43
CA CYS A 88 -3.15 -2.37 -7.64
C CYS A 88 -3.59 -2.10 -9.07
N GLU A 89 -4.49 -2.93 -9.58
CA GLU A 89 -5.19 -2.75 -10.84
C GLU A 89 -6.29 -1.68 -10.65
N LEU A 90 -6.36 -0.69 -11.54
CA LEU A 90 -7.45 0.26 -11.61
C LEU A 90 -8.60 -0.36 -12.43
N ILE A 91 -9.73 -0.60 -11.77
CA ILE A 91 -10.92 -1.20 -12.39
C ILE A 91 -11.78 -0.13 -13.06
N LYS A 92 -12.02 0.97 -12.36
CA LYS A 92 -12.73 2.16 -12.85
C LYS A 92 -12.56 3.33 -11.89
N ARG A 93 -12.90 4.52 -12.35
CA ARG A 93 -13.04 5.74 -11.55
C ARG A 93 -14.49 6.23 -11.58
N GLU A 94 -14.97 6.76 -10.45
CA GLU A 94 -16.22 7.51 -10.36
C GLU A 94 -15.97 8.77 -9.52
N ASN A 95 -15.88 9.93 -10.17
CA ASN A 95 -15.50 11.20 -9.53
C ASN A 95 -14.17 11.09 -8.75
N ASN A 96 -14.19 11.31 -7.44
CA ASN A 96 -13.07 11.18 -6.51
C ASN A 96 -12.86 9.76 -5.94
N ILE A 97 -13.54 8.75 -6.49
CA ILE A 97 -13.48 7.36 -6.02
C ILE A 97 -12.81 6.48 -7.07
N LEU A 98 -11.77 5.75 -6.67
CA LEU A 98 -11.13 4.74 -7.51
C LEU A 98 -11.54 3.34 -7.03
N TYR A 99 -11.98 2.49 -7.95
CA TYR A 99 -12.23 1.09 -7.69
C TYR A 99 -10.98 0.31 -8.09
N VAL A 100 -10.34 -0.35 -7.14
CA VAL A 100 -9.03 -0.99 -7.35
C VAL A 100 -8.98 -2.41 -6.79
N LYS A 101 -8.15 -3.26 -7.39
CA LYS A 101 -7.91 -4.64 -6.95
C LYS A 101 -6.42 -4.85 -6.64
N GLY A 102 -6.10 -5.61 -5.60
CA GLY A 102 -4.70 -5.89 -5.21
C GLY A 102 -4.22 -5.17 -3.93
N VAL A 103 -5.09 -4.39 -3.29
CA VAL A 103 -4.73 -3.59 -2.10
C VAL A 103 -4.77 -4.42 -0.82
N ASN A 104 -3.65 -4.43 -0.09
CA ASN A 104 -3.49 -5.12 1.19
C ASN A 104 -3.61 -4.15 2.38
N ALA A 105 -4.83 -3.72 2.69
CA ALA A 105 -5.13 -2.76 3.76
C ALA A 105 -6.53 -2.96 4.35
N TYR A 106 -6.72 -2.60 5.61
CA TYR A 106 -8.03 -2.65 6.28
C TYR A 106 -8.94 -1.48 5.89
N ASN A 107 -10.24 -1.64 6.14
CA ASN A 107 -11.20 -0.54 6.01
C ASN A 107 -10.79 0.67 6.87
N GLY A 108 -10.95 1.88 6.33
CA GLY A 108 -10.57 3.13 6.99
C GLY A 108 -9.09 3.49 6.90
N THR A 109 -8.26 2.67 6.24
CA THR A 109 -6.81 2.94 6.11
C THR A 109 -6.57 4.27 5.39
N PRO A 110 -5.85 5.23 6.01
CA PRO A 110 -5.53 6.50 5.36
C PRO A 110 -4.58 6.33 4.18
N VAL A 111 -4.91 6.96 3.06
CA VAL A 111 -4.06 7.01 1.86
C VAL A 111 -3.16 8.24 1.95
N LEU A 112 -1.87 8.05 1.70
CA LEU A 112 -0.85 9.10 1.71
C LEU A 112 -0.52 9.59 0.30
N ASP A 113 -0.50 8.70 -0.68
CA ASP A 113 -0.10 9.02 -2.06
C ASP A 113 -0.62 7.98 -3.06
N ILE A 114 -0.75 8.39 -4.33
CA ILE A 114 -1.13 7.55 -5.47
C ILE A 114 -0.18 7.90 -6.63
N LYS A 115 0.41 6.89 -7.27
CA LYS A 115 1.27 7.06 -8.45
C LYS A 115 0.87 6.10 -9.56
N PRO A 116 1.12 6.44 -10.84
CA PRO A 116 1.06 5.45 -11.89
C PRO A 116 2.07 4.32 -11.61
N TYR A 117 1.74 3.10 -12.04
CA TYR A 117 2.71 2.03 -12.18
C TYR A 117 3.06 1.89 -13.66
N ASP A 118 4.33 2.01 -13.99
CA ASP A 118 4.82 1.95 -15.37
C ASP A 118 6.14 1.16 -15.50
N GLU A 119 6.78 1.23 -16.67
CA GLU A 119 8.03 0.52 -16.94
C GLU A 119 9.22 1.01 -16.07
N TRP A 120 9.15 2.21 -15.49
CA TRP A 120 10.19 2.70 -14.57
C TRP A 120 10.18 1.97 -13.23
N ASP A 121 9.03 1.41 -12.82
CA ASP A 121 8.90 0.64 -11.59
C ASP A 121 9.25 -0.85 -11.76
N ARG A 122 9.30 -1.32 -13.01
CA ARG A 122 9.44 -2.74 -13.33
C ARG A 122 10.91 -3.16 -13.42
N ILE A 123 11.30 -4.08 -12.53
CA ILE A 123 12.61 -4.76 -12.60
C ILE A 123 12.40 -6.22 -12.99
N GLU A 124 12.86 -6.62 -14.18
CA GLU A 124 12.64 -7.98 -14.70
C GLU A 124 13.46 -9.04 -13.96
N LYS A 125 14.70 -8.73 -13.58
CA LYS A 125 15.62 -9.66 -12.92
C LYS A 125 15.93 -9.19 -11.51
N ILE A 126 15.36 -9.88 -10.54
CA ILE A 126 15.57 -9.61 -9.11
C ILE A 126 16.29 -10.76 -8.41
N ARG A 127 17.02 -10.44 -7.34
CA ARG A 127 17.58 -11.43 -6.41
C ARG A 127 16.75 -11.42 -5.13
N VAL A 128 16.16 -12.57 -4.81
CA VAL A 128 15.39 -12.78 -3.58
C VAL A 128 16.06 -13.88 -2.77
N PRO A 129 16.28 -13.71 -1.45
CA PRO A 129 16.91 -14.74 -0.65
C PRO A 129 15.96 -15.95 -0.47
N SER A 130 16.53 -17.15 -0.37
CA SER A 130 15.74 -18.40 -0.31
C SER A 130 14.75 -18.46 0.84
N TRP A 131 15.05 -17.81 1.97
CA TRP A 131 14.17 -17.76 3.15
C TRP A 131 12.96 -16.83 3.00
N HIS A 132 12.93 -15.94 2.00
CA HIS A 132 11.86 -14.94 1.87
C HIS A 132 10.53 -15.54 1.39
N ASN A 133 10.59 -16.60 0.57
CA ASN A 133 9.42 -17.24 -0.02
C ASN A 133 9.00 -18.52 0.71
N ALA A 134 9.73 -18.92 1.77
CA ALA A 134 9.28 -19.97 2.65
C ALA A 134 7.99 -19.49 3.34
N ARG A 135 6.91 -20.26 3.15
CA ARG A 135 5.58 -19.95 3.67
C ARG A 135 5.49 -20.32 5.14
#